data_AF-W4GHJ6-F1
#
_entry.id   AF-W4GHJ6-F1
#
_cell.length_a   1.000
_cell.length_b   1.000
_cell.length_c   1.000
_cell.angle_alpha   90.00
_cell.angle_beta   90.00
_cell.angle_gamma   90.00
#
_symmetry.space_group_name_H-M   'P 1'
#
loop_
_entity.id
_entity.type
_entity.pdbx_description
1 polymer ?
#
loop_
_entity_poly.entity_id
_entity_poly.type
_entity_poly.pdbx_seq_one_letter_code
_entity_poly.pdbx_strand_id
1 'polypeptide(L)'
;MCWHLANDIRLWSRGYPNAMACARWKWSDKGSPEPCAKWTSRSSWCHATISCGACAGKTLFEDESVYVYFNASREGAFIDLFVFGDSSVVTQVVRSLLHLEQLGGLQLTQRLFAYGAAAHQAKSVLDRVRGLSPITSTAMLFDQCLLMDRQEDPISMLVTPLHYEGLLDTVIGLDHGAVSIAHDDGGNKKKKKHVLQDDLFKYIRDMDFQVVTSILHDMSTSLQADVASTRATETPAVLTQRSALAAAKVNLSLHVNLAHRISRTRTDGDAAVEEGGSDDDVDGVRRCVHAEQTILERRVAAAPLPSNVVTKASTEAAFVGSVLEEELFHDPPLDLAKLVKLMCLHCLVQGGYKDSTFEWLQTQLCHTYGHPVMLPLLAHLRHLNWLFPTSAATTPSPSSSTWKKKLRKDVAAKTTTGDITSMFSTTGYAPISVRHVQDAVKRRNGNSPMSSTSSPPQNTATNKQRVLVYYIGGITVAEVAAYRLLNQAQDQVEYVVACTAICNTARLLRHLASLQT
;
A
#
# COMPACT_ATOMS: atom_id res chain seq x y z
N MET A 1 -41.54 -13.99 22.40
CA MET A 1 -40.81 -12.71 22.54
C MET A 1 -40.11 -12.32 21.21
N CYS A 2 -40.80 -12.48 20.08
CA CYS A 2 -40.30 -12.19 18.72
C CYS A 2 -41.34 -11.46 17.85
N TRP A 3 -42.11 -10.52 18.43
CA TRP A 3 -43.19 -9.81 17.72
C TRP A 3 -43.21 -8.28 17.92
N HIS A 4 -42.13 -7.69 18.43
CA HIS A 4 -42.06 -6.23 18.67
C HIS A 4 -40.86 -5.50 18.05
N LEU A 5 -40.15 -6.08 17.08
CA LEU A 5 -39.06 -5.39 16.36
C LEU A 5 -39.39 -5.04 14.89
N ALA A 6 -40.65 -5.10 14.49
CA ALA A 6 -41.06 -4.94 13.09
C ALA A 6 -41.64 -3.54 12.74
N ASN A 7 -41.78 -2.61 13.70
CA ASN A 7 -42.44 -1.32 13.45
C ASN A 7 -41.54 -0.09 13.36
N ASP A 8 -40.25 -0.16 13.69
CA ASP A 8 -39.37 1.03 13.68
C ASP A 8 -38.57 1.24 12.38
N ILE A 9 -38.76 0.39 11.37
CA ILE A 9 -38.06 0.52 10.06
C ILE A 9 -38.87 1.34 9.03
N ARG A 10 -40.11 1.77 9.35
CA ARG A 10 -40.97 2.52 8.40
C ARG A 10 -40.84 4.05 8.44
N LEU A 11 -39.92 4.62 9.23
CA LEU A 11 -39.77 6.08 9.34
C LEU A 11 -38.46 6.66 8.79
N TRP A 12 -37.62 5.85 8.12
CA TRP A 12 -36.32 6.30 7.59
C TRP A 12 -36.20 6.16 6.07
N SER A 13 -37.27 6.49 5.32
CA SER A 13 -37.28 6.44 3.85
C SER A 13 -37.74 7.72 3.15
N ARG A 14 -37.56 8.90 3.75
CA ARG A 14 -37.74 10.20 3.07
C ARG A 14 -36.47 11.02 3.21
N GLY A 15 -35.58 11.02 2.20
CA GLY A 15 -34.41 11.89 2.25
C GLY A 15 -33.38 11.84 1.12
N TYR A 16 -33.36 10.84 0.22
CA TYR A 16 -32.34 10.80 -0.86
C TYR A 16 -32.92 10.31 -2.19
N PRO A 17 -33.31 11.21 -3.11
CA PRO A 17 -33.53 10.86 -4.51
C PRO A 17 -32.20 10.92 -5.27
N ASN A 18 -31.90 9.89 -6.06
CA ASN A 18 -30.78 9.74 -7.01
C ASN A 18 -29.56 8.94 -6.51
N ALA A 19 -29.72 7.63 -6.40
CA ALA A 19 -28.67 6.65 -6.75
C ALA A 19 -29.28 5.25 -6.91
N MET A 20 -30.15 5.03 -7.91
CA MET A 20 -30.50 3.67 -8.35
C MET A 20 -30.80 3.62 -9.85
N ALA A 21 -29.79 3.20 -10.61
CA ALA A 21 -29.87 2.47 -11.87
C ALA A 21 -28.51 1.73 -11.97
N CYS A 22 -28.38 0.43 -12.22
CA CYS A 22 -29.24 -0.54 -12.85
C CYS A 22 -28.65 -1.94 -12.55
N ALA A 23 -29.46 -2.91 -12.13
CA ALA A 23 -29.24 -4.34 -12.43
C ALA A 23 -30.53 -5.10 -12.07
N ARG A 24 -31.38 -5.28 -13.08
CA ARG A 24 -32.65 -6.01 -13.00
C ARG A 24 -32.35 -7.51 -13.13
N TRP A 25 -32.56 -8.29 -12.06
CA TRP A 25 -32.57 -9.76 -12.14
C TRP A 25 -33.94 -10.29 -11.72
N LYS A 26 -34.54 -11.11 -12.61
CA LYS A 26 -35.83 -11.78 -12.41
C LYS A 26 -35.73 -12.81 -11.28
N TRP A 27 -36.69 -12.80 -10.36
CA TRP A 27 -36.90 -13.87 -9.39
C TRP A 27 -37.52 -15.10 -10.08
N SER A 28 -37.03 -16.28 -9.73
CA SER A 28 -37.71 -17.55 -9.98
C SER A 28 -37.97 -18.20 -8.63
N ASP A 29 -39.24 -18.19 -8.21
CA ASP A 29 -39.76 -18.86 -7.03
C ASP A 29 -39.69 -20.38 -7.19
N LYS A 30 -38.77 -21.07 -6.50
CA LYS A 30 -39.00 -22.40 -5.92
C LYS A 30 -38.05 -22.61 -4.73
N GLY A 31 -38.64 -22.96 -3.58
CA GLY A 31 -37.99 -23.00 -2.28
C GLY A 31 -37.28 -24.31 -1.93
N SER A 32 -36.24 -24.17 -1.12
CA SER A 32 -35.90 -24.95 0.09
C SER A 32 -34.49 -24.51 0.55
N PRO A 33 -34.20 -24.40 1.87
CA PRO A 33 -32.86 -24.10 2.34
C PRO A 33 -32.11 -25.43 2.57
N GLU A 34 -31.24 -25.84 1.64
CA GLU A 34 -30.23 -26.87 1.91
C GLU A 34 -28.91 -26.22 2.36
N PRO A 35 -28.21 -26.78 3.38
CA PRO A 35 -26.90 -26.29 3.79
C PRO A 35 -25.82 -26.83 2.86
N CYS A 36 -25.41 -26.04 1.87
CA CYS A 36 -24.33 -26.37 0.95
C CYS A 36 -23.00 -25.76 1.42
N ALA A 37 -22.13 -26.58 2.01
CA ALA A 37 -20.67 -26.57 1.80
C ALA A 37 -20.00 -27.65 2.64
N LYS A 38 -19.93 -28.89 2.12
CA LYS A 38 -18.91 -29.86 2.56
C LYS A 38 -17.60 -29.49 1.88
N TRP A 39 -16.58 -29.23 2.70
CA TRP A 39 -15.22 -28.97 2.24
C TRP A 39 -14.58 -30.25 1.73
N THR A 40 -14.29 -30.32 0.44
CA THR A 40 -13.39 -31.34 -0.13
C THR A 40 -12.09 -30.68 -0.54
N SER A 41 -10.97 -31.27 -0.13
CA SER A 41 -9.62 -30.83 -0.47
C SER A 41 -9.41 -30.84 -1.98
N ARG A 42 -9.35 -29.66 -2.60
CA ARG A 42 -8.52 -29.33 -3.78
C ARG A 42 -8.76 -27.86 -4.15
N SER A 43 -7.66 -27.12 -4.23
CA SER A 43 -7.43 -25.91 -5.02
C SER A 43 -8.59 -25.44 -5.92
N SER A 44 -9.47 -24.60 -5.39
CA SER A 44 -10.22 -23.58 -6.14
C SER A 44 -11.06 -22.78 -5.15
N TRP A 45 -10.58 -21.61 -4.74
CA TRP A 45 -11.40 -20.63 -4.02
C TRP A 45 -12.03 -19.69 -5.05
N CYS A 46 -13.35 -19.60 -5.02
CA CYS A 46 -14.14 -18.77 -5.93
C CYS A 46 -14.39 -17.41 -5.28
N HIS A 47 -14.41 -16.34 -6.11
CA HIS A 47 -14.86 -15.00 -5.72
C HIS A 47 -16.17 -15.05 -4.92
N ALA A 48 -16.10 -14.75 -3.62
CA ALA A 48 -17.27 -14.62 -2.76
C ALA A 48 -17.44 -13.16 -2.31
N THR A 49 -18.37 -12.44 -2.96
CA THR A 49 -18.90 -11.18 -2.44
C THR A 49 -19.97 -11.49 -1.41
N ILE A 50 -19.66 -11.44 -0.12
CA ILE A 50 -20.64 -11.66 0.95
C ILE A 50 -21.40 -10.35 1.21
N SER A 51 -22.58 -10.24 0.62
CA SER A 51 -23.60 -9.26 0.99
C SER A 51 -24.28 -9.73 2.28
N CYS A 52 -23.98 -9.09 3.42
CA CYS A 52 -24.80 -9.19 4.62
C CYS A 52 -25.64 -7.91 4.71
N GLY A 53 -26.97 -8.03 4.80
CA GLY A 53 -27.93 -6.92 4.76
C GLY A 53 -27.80 -5.83 5.83
N ALA A 54 -26.79 -5.91 6.72
CA ALA A 54 -26.43 -4.88 7.70
C ALA A 54 -25.02 -4.27 7.49
N CYS A 55 -24.25 -4.75 6.50
CA CYS A 55 -22.90 -4.28 6.20
C CYS A 55 -22.70 -4.20 4.69
N ALA A 56 -22.88 -3.03 4.10
CA ALA A 56 -22.56 -2.77 2.71
C ALA A 56 -21.04 -2.81 2.49
N GLY A 57 -20.57 -3.59 1.49
CA GLY A 57 -19.24 -3.46 0.90
C GLY A 57 -18.09 -4.21 1.57
N LYS A 58 -18.09 -5.55 1.51
CA LYS A 58 -16.91 -6.38 1.78
C LYS A 58 -16.30 -6.83 0.46
N THR A 59 -15.11 -6.35 0.12
CA THR A 59 -14.37 -6.79 -1.07
C THR A 59 -13.16 -7.59 -0.61
N LEU A 60 -13.19 -8.91 -0.81
CA LEU A 60 -12.00 -9.73 -0.76
C LEU A 60 -11.28 -9.55 -2.10
N PHE A 61 -10.07 -8.98 -2.08
CA PHE A 61 -9.17 -9.09 -3.22
C PHE A 61 -8.34 -10.36 -2.96
N GLU A 62 -8.70 -11.44 -3.66
CA GLU A 62 -7.87 -12.64 -3.69
C GLU A 62 -6.72 -12.40 -4.66
N ASP A 63 -5.52 -12.39 -4.11
CA ASP A 63 -4.27 -12.38 -4.85
C ASP A 63 -3.39 -13.43 -4.17
N GLU A 64 -2.99 -14.45 -4.93
CA GLU A 64 -2.61 -15.81 -4.50
C GLU A 64 -1.42 -15.92 -3.52
N SER A 65 -0.94 -14.82 -2.95
CA SER A 65 0.15 -14.82 -1.97
C SER A 65 -0.01 -13.79 -0.85
N VAL A 66 -0.94 -12.84 -0.94
CA VAL A 66 -1.20 -11.83 0.11
C VAL A 66 -2.71 -11.51 0.11
N TYR A 67 -3.46 -12.11 1.03
CA TYR A 67 -4.90 -11.86 1.15
C TYR A 67 -5.15 -10.50 1.80
N VAL A 68 -5.32 -9.46 0.98
CA VAL A 68 -5.73 -8.15 1.47
C VAL A 68 -7.21 -8.18 1.84
N TYR A 69 -7.45 -8.49 3.11
CA TYR A 69 -8.79 -8.50 3.68
C TYR A 69 -9.28 -7.07 3.94
N PHE A 70 -10.24 -6.59 3.14
CA PHE A 70 -10.94 -5.33 3.39
C PHE A 70 -12.27 -5.60 4.09
N ASN A 71 -12.39 -5.21 5.37
CA ASN A 71 -13.71 -5.17 6.01
C ASN A 71 -14.47 -3.87 5.70
N ALA A 72 -13.75 -2.83 5.31
CA ALA A 72 -14.28 -1.55 4.87
C ALA A 72 -13.12 -0.78 4.25
N SER A 73 -13.04 -0.67 2.92
CA SER A 73 -12.11 0.27 2.29
C SER A 73 -12.55 1.69 2.65
N ARG A 74 -12.14 2.15 3.83
CA ARG A 74 -12.27 3.54 4.24
C ARG A 74 -10.99 4.21 3.80
N GLU A 75 -11.02 4.82 2.62
CA GLU A 75 -9.93 5.67 2.14
C GLU A 75 -9.60 6.80 3.14
N GLY A 76 -10.53 7.12 4.06
CA GLY A 76 -10.35 8.03 5.18
C GLY A 76 -9.89 7.40 6.52
N ALA A 77 -9.69 6.08 6.62
CA ALA A 77 -9.40 5.42 7.91
C ALA A 77 -8.15 5.97 8.62
N PHE A 78 -7.13 6.37 7.84
CA PHE A 78 -5.95 7.03 8.38
C PHE A 78 -6.31 8.38 9.03
N ILE A 79 -7.10 9.20 8.33
CA ILE A 79 -7.48 10.54 8.76
C ILE A 79 -8.42 10.46 9.96
N ASP A 80 -9.48 9.66 9.85
CA ASP A 80 -10.45 9.40 10.93
C ASP A 80 -9.71 9.04 12.23
N LEU A 81 -8.76 8.11 12.16
CA LEU A 81 -8.05 7.61 13.33
C LEU A 81 -6.95 8.55 13.84
N PHE A 82 -6.05 8.99 12.96
CA PHE A 82 -4.81 9.67 13.35
C PHE A 82 -4.87 11.20 13.31
N VAL A 83 -5.89 11.76 12.65
CA VAL A 83 -6.13 13.22 12.63
C VAL A 83 -7.33 13.57 13.52
N PHE A 84 -8.44 12.86 13.38
CA PHE A 84 -9.66 13.14 14.15
C PHE A 84 -9.80 12.32 15.44
N GLY A 85 -8.96 11.31 15.66
CA GLY A 85 -9.01 10.48 16.87
C GLY A 85 -10.22 9.53 16.95
N ASP A 86 -10.90 9.27 15.82
CA ASP A 86 -12.06 8.41 15.76
C ASP A 86 -11.69 6.93 15.98
N SER A 87 -11.94 6.46 17.21
CA SER A 87 -11.74 5.07 17.63
C SER A 87 -12.74 4.08 16.98
N SER A 88 -13.70 4.54 16.18
CA SER A 88 -14.61 3.65 15.44
C SER A 88 -13.85 2.73 14.47
N VAL A 89 -12.74 3.21 13.90
CA VAL A 89 -11.83 2.44 13.03
C VAL A 89 -11.24 1.25 13.77
N VAL A 90 -10.79 1.44 15.01
CA VAL A 90 -10.26 0.36 15.86
C VAL A 90 -11.32 -0.72 16.12
N THR A 91 -12.55 -0.30 16.39
CA THR A 91 -13.67 -1.24 16.60
C THR A 91 -13.98 -2.04 15.33
N GLN A 92 -13.88 -1.42 14.15
CA GLN A 92 -14.05 -2.09 12.86
C GLN A 92 -12.95 -3.13 12.61
N VAL A 93 -11.68 -2.81 12.94
CA VAL A 93 -10.56 -3.75 12.88
C VAL A 93 -10.79 -4.95 13.82
N VAL A 94 -11.31 -4.73 15.02
CA VAL A 94 -11.61 -5.85 15.93
C VAL A 94 -12.74 -6.71 15.37
N ARG A 95 -13.80 -6.10 14.83
CA ARG A 95 -14.90 -6.83 14.19
C ARG A 95 -14.41 -7.64 12.99
N SER A 96 -13.46 -7.12 12.22
CA SER A 96 -12.90 -7.83 11.07
C SER A 96 -12.11 -9.06 11.48
N LEU A 97 -11.28 -8.94 12.51
CA LEU A 97 -10.55 -10.06 13.09
C LEU A 97 -11.49 -11.13 13.63
N LEU A 98 -12.51 -10.76 14.42
CA LEU A 98 -13.52 -11.69 14.93
C LEU A 98 -14.29 -12.40 13.80
N HIS A 99 -14.62 -11.68 12.73
CA HIS A 99 -15.30 -12.27 11.58
C HIS A 99 -14.41 -13.26 10.83
N LEU A 100 -13.11 -13.00 10.79
CA LEU A 100 -12.11 -13.91 10.22
C LEU A 100 -12.08 -15.22 11.02
N GLU A 101 -12.17 -15.16 12.36
CA GLU A 101 -12.30 -16.36 13.20
C GLU A 101 -13.58 -17.15 12.90
N GLN A 102 -14.70 -16.45 12.70
CA GLN A 102 -15.98 -17.08 12.39
C GLN A 102 -15.99 -17.78 11.03
N LEU A 103 -15.47 -17.14 9.99
CA LEU A 103 -15.41 -17.72 8.64
C LEU A 103 -14.46 -18.92 8.57
N GLY A 104 -13.33 -18.85 9.27
CA GLY A 104 -12.36 -19.94 9.29
C GLY A 104 -12.77 -21.13 10.15
N GLY A 105 -13.77 -20.98 11.04
CA GLY A 105 -14.10 -21.98 12.07
C GLY A 105 -12.95 -22.25 13.05
N LEU A 106 -11.93 -21.38 13.04
CA LEU A 106 -10.66 -21.52 13.74
C LEU A 106 -10.36 -20.21 14.46
N GLN A 107 -9.72 -20.29 15.63
CA GLN A 107 -9.39 -19.08 16.37
C GLN A 107 -8.17 -18.37 15.77
N LEU A 108 -8.14 -17.04 15.89
CA LEU A 108 -6.90 -16.29 15.70
C LEU A 108 -5.99 -16.60 16.89
N THR A 109 -4.69 -16.79 16.64
CA THR A 109 -3.70 -17.05 17.69
C THR A 109 -3.79 -16.10 18.89
N GLN A 110 -3.45 -16.64 20.07
CA GLN A 110 -3.22 -15.84 21.29
C GLN A 110 -1.89 -15.06 21.23
N ARG A 111 -1.01 -15.38 20.27
CA ARG A 111 0.26 -14.69 20.03
C ARG A 111 0.04 -13.43 19.19
N LEU A 112 -0.67 -12.48 19.78
CA LEU A 112 -0.98 -11.18 19.17
C LEU A 112 0.04 -10.13 19.62
N PHE A 113 0.80 -9.61 18.66
CA PHE A 113 1.71 -8.48 18.85
C PHE A 113 1.05 -7.22 18.32
N ALA A 114 1.30 -6.10 18.99
CA ALA A 114 0.71 -4.82 18.63
C ALA A 114 1.79 -3.74 18.63
N TYR A 115 1.83 -2.94 17.58
CA TYR A 115 2.79 -1.88 17.35
C TYR A 115 2.03 -0.59 17.05
N GLY A 116 2.12 0.38 17.96
CA GLY A 116 1.36 1.62 17.93
C GLY A 116 0.15 1.63 18.87
N ALA A 117 -0.37 2.82 19.15
CA ALA A 117 -1.43 3.06 20.12
C ALA A 117 -2.77 2.43 19.71
N ALA A 118 -3.15 2.56 18.43
CA ALA A 118 -4.40 2.01 17.93
C ALA A 118 -4.35 0.47 17.84
N ALA A 119 -3.21 -0.09 17.48
CA ALA A 119 -2.94 -1.53 17.55
C ALA A 119 -3.06 -2.07 18.98
N HIS A 120 -2.53 -1.35 19.98
CA HIS A 120 -2.66 -1.74 21.40
C HIS A 120 -4.11 -1.67 21.86
N GLN A 121 -4.83 -0.63 21.45
CA GLN A 121 -6.27 -0.49 21.72
C GLN A 121 -7.06 -1.63 21.07
N ALA A 122 -6.79 -1.97 19.81
CA ALA A 122 -7.42 -3.07 19.09
C ALA A 122 -7.20 -4.41 19.81
N LYS A 123 -5.95 -4.69 20.21
CA LYS A 123 -5.60 -5.88 21.01
C LYS A 123 -6.40 -5.94 22.32
N SER A 124 -6.42 -4.84 23.08
CA SER A 124 -7.16 -4.77 24.36
C SER A 124 -8.67 -4.98 24.19
N VAL A 125 -9.26 -4.42 23.13
CA VAL A 125 -10.68 -4.64 22.81
C VAL A 125 -10.93 -6.09 22.40
N LEU A 126 -10.07 -6.68 21.55
CA LEU A 126 -10.20 -8.07 21.12
C LEU A 126 -10.09 -9.05 22.30
N ASP A 127 -9.10 -8.86 23.18
CA ASP A 127 -8.90 -9.69 24.37
C ASP A 127 -10.10 -9.63 25.32
N ARG A 128 -10.70 -8.44 25.49
CA ARG A 128 -11.94 -8.27 26.27
C ARG A 128 -13.12 -9.00 25.64
N VAL A 129 -13.31 -8.88 24.33
CA VAL A 129 -14.41 -9.57 23.63
C VAL A 129 -14.23 -11.08 23.70
N ARG A 130 -13.00 -11.59 23.55
CA ARG A 130 -12.70 -13.01 23.71
C ARG A 130 -12.94 -13.50 25.13
N GLY A 131 -12.64 -12.69 26.15
CA GLY A 131 -12.94 -13.04 27.55
C GLY A 131 -14.44 -13.22 27.86
N LEU A 132 -15.32 -12.64 27.03
CA LEU A 132 -16.78 -12.78 27.16
C LEU A 132 -17.34 -14.03 26.48
N SER A 133 -16.56 -14.72 25.64
CA SER A 133 -17.00 -15.89 24.88
C SER A 133 -16.11 -17.10 25.19
N PRO A 134 -16.67 -18.25 25.62
CA PRO A 134 -15.85 -19.43 25.91
C PRO A 134 -15.13 -19.92 24.65
N ILE A 135 -13.82 -20.13 24.77
CA ILE A 135 -12.96 -20.67 23.71
C ILE A 135 -13.44 -22.08 23.36
N THR A 136 -13.95 -22.24 22.14
CA THR A 136 -14.57 -23.50 21.70
C THR A 136 -13.64 -24.35 20.83
N SER A 137 -12.55 -23.78 20.30
CA SER A 137 -11.62 -24.47 19.38
C SER A 137 -10.17 -24.21 19.76
N THR A 138 -9.35 -25.27 19.74
CA THR A 138 -7.89 -25.21 19.97
C THR A 138 -7.10 -25.05 18.67
N ALA A 139 -7.75 -25.23 17.52
CA ALA A 139 -7.09 -25.12 16.22
C ALA A 139 -7.06 -23.64 15.80
N MET A 140 -5.86 -23.19 15.40
CA MET A 140 -5.58 -21.79 15.09
C MET A 140 -5.46 -21.60 13.58
N LEU A 141 -6.01 -20.51 13.07
CA LEU A 141 -5.94 -20.19 11.64
C LEU A 141 -4.56 -19.66 11.22
N PHE A 142 -3.93 -18.93 12.12
CA PHE A 142 -2.59 -18.36 11.98
C PHE A 142 -1.79 -18.70 13.23
N ASP A 143 -0.49 -18.90 13.10
CA ASP A 143 0.38 -19.14 14.25
C ASP A 143 0.70 -17.85 15.03
N GLN A 144 0.74 -16.72 14.31
CA GLN A 144 1.08 -15.41 14.86
C GLN A 144 0.24 -14.32 14.19
N CYS A 145 -0.14 -13.30 14.95
CA CYS A 145 -0.81 -12.12 14.43
C CYS A 145 -0.09 -10.85 14.90
N LEU A 146 0.14 -9.90 14.00
CA LEU A 146 0.77 -8.61 14.29
C LEU A 146 -0.17 -7.50 13.84
N LEU A 147 -0.55 -6.61 14.76
CA LEU A 147 -1.27 -5.38 14.48
C LEU A 147 -0.26 -4.23 14.38
N MET A 148 -0.31 -3.46 13.29
CA MET A 148 0.66 -2.43 12.97
C MET A 148 -0.03 -1.12 12.64
N ASP A 149 0.20 -0.07 13.42
CA ASP A 149 -0.25 1.27 13.08
C ASP A 149 0.60 1.84 11.94
N ARG A 150 -0.04 2.52 10.99
CA ARG A 150 0.68 3.22 9.90
C ARG A 150 1.71 4.23 10.43
N GLN A 151 1.43 4.86 11.58
CA GLN A 151 2.34 5.81 12.22
C GLN A 151 3.64 5.18 12.76
N GLU A 152 3.74 3.86 12.86
CA GLU A 152 5.00 3.20 13.22
C GLU A 152 6.05 3.25 12.10
N ASP A 153 5.59 3.48 10.86
CA ASP A 153 6.44 3.64 9.69
C ASP A 153 5.80 4.57 8.63
N PRO A 154 5.76 5.89 8.87
CA PRO A 154 5.30 6.84 7.86
C PRO A 154 6.27 6.96 6.67
N ILE A 155 7.54 6.57 6.82
CA ILE A 155 8.57 6.71 5.79
C ILE A 155 8.23 5.85 4.56
N SER A 156 7.72 4.62 4.74
CA SER A 156 7.30 3.76 3.62
C SER A 156 6.27 4.39 2.68
N MET A 157 5.48 5.37 3.15
CA MET A 157 4.58 6.15 2.32
C MET A 157 5.31 7.30 1.59
N LEU A 158 6.32 7.87 2.25
CA LEU A 158 7.03 9.08 1.78
C LEU A 158 8.19 8.80 0.83
N VAL A 159 8.49 7.54 0.51
CA VAL A 159 9.50 7.15 -0.49
C VAL A 159 8.80 6.61 -1.73
N THR A 160 9.27 6.98 -2.92
CA THR A 160 8.71 6.52 -4.19
C THR A 160 9.13 5.08 -4.47
N PRO A 161 8.18 4.14 -4.63
CA PRO A 161 8.51 2.79 -5.07
C PRO A 161 8.92 2.74 -6.54
N LEU A 162 9.84 1.84 -6.89
CA LEU A 162 10.40 1.72 -8.25
C LEU A 162 10.08 0.40 -8.98
N HIS A 163 9.27 -0.46 -8.36
CA HIS A 163 8.68 -1.60 -9.05
C HIS A 163 7.47 -1.15 -9.89
N TYR A 164 7.07 -1.96 -10.85
CA TYR A 164 6.06 -1.59 -11.84
C TYR A 164 4.71 -1.16 -11.25
N GLU A 165 4.14 -1.94 -10.32
CA GLU A 165 2.85 -1.60 -9.67
C GLU A 165 2.93 -0.27 -8.89
N GLY A 166 4.02 -0.07 -8.15
CA GLY A 166 4.25 1.15 -7.39
C GLY A 166 4.38 2.41 -8.26
N LEU A 167 5.06 2.32 -9.41
CA LEU A 167 5.16 3.43 -10.35
C LEU A 167 3.85 3.68 -11.09
N LEU A 168 3.07 2.64 -11.40
CA LEU A 168 1.71 2.80 -11.92
C LEU A 168 0.85 3.58 -10.91
N ASP A 169 0.89 3.23 -9.63
CA ASP A 169 0.13 3.96 -8.60
C ASP A 169 0.63 5.39 -8.42
N THR A 170 1.94 5.61 -8.54
CA THR A 170 2.55 6.94 -8.34
C THR A 170 2.24 7.88 -9.50
N VAL A 171 2.41 7.44 -10.76
CA VAL A 171 2.31 8.28 -11.96
C VAL A 171 0.91 8.32 -12.55
N ILE A 172 0.21 7.18 -12.55
CA ILE A 172 -1.09 7.03 -13.21
C ILE A 172 -2.24 7.08 -12.17
N GLY A 173 -1.97 6.61 -10.96
CA GLY A 173 -2.97 6.39 -9.92
C GLY A 173 -3.66 5.04 -10.10
N LEU A 174 -3.45 4.14 -9.14
CA LEU A 174 -4.15 2.87 -9.06
C LEU A 174 -5.26 2.95 -8.02
N ASP A 175 -6.43 2.45 -8.39
CA ASP A 175 -7.58 2.37 -7.51
C ASP A 175 -8.05 0.92 -7.45
N HIS A 176 -7.68 0.21 -6.39
CA HIS A 176 -8.04 -1.20 -6.17
C HIS A 176 -7.69 -2.12 -7.36
N GLY A 177 -6.46 -1.97 -7.89
CA GLY A 177 -5.99 -2.74 -9.05
C GLY A 177 -6.57 -2.27 -10.39
N ALA A 178 -7.26 -1.12 -10.43
CA ALA A 178 -7.79 -0.54 -11.67
C ALA A 178 -7.09 0.78 -12.03
N VAL A 179 -6.83 0.95 -13.33
CA VAL A 179 -6.34 2.19 -13.94
C VAL A 179 -7.46 2.90 -14.68
N SER A 180 -7.48 4.23 -14.64
CA SER A 180 -8.39 5.03 -15.46
C SER A 180 -7.73 5.38 -16.79
N ILE A 181 -8.23 4.80 -17.88
CA ILE A 181 -7.71 5.03 -19.24
C ILE A 181 -8.68 5.96 -19.96
N ALA A 182 -8.16 7.03 -20.56
CA ALA A 182 -8.96 7.91 -21.41
C ALA A 182 -9.31 7.18 -22.72
N HIS A 183 -10.58 7.20 -23.09
CA HIS A 183 -11.06 6.68 -24.35
C HIS A 183 -11.62 7.84 -25.18
N ASP A 184 -11.23 7.90 -26.46
CA ASP A 184 -11.76 8.87 -27.41
C ASP A 184 -12.92 8.23 -28.18
N ASP A 185 -14.15 8.58 -27.77
CA ASP A 185 -15.39 8.16 -28.42
C ASP A 185 -15.91 9.27 -29.35
N GLY A 186 -15.09 9.72 -30.30
CA GLY A 186 -15.49 10.70 -31.31
C GLY A 186 -15.75 12.10 -30.73
N GLY A 187 -14.79 12.62 -29.94
CA GLY A 187 -14.79 14.01 -29.46
C GLY A 187 -15.24 14.21 -28.01
N ASN A 188 -15.68 13.15 -27.31
CA ASN A 188 -15.97 13.22 -25.88
C ASN A 188 -15.05 12.27 -25.09
N LYS A 189 -14.01 12.82 -24.45
CA LYS A 189 -13.03 12.05 -23.67
C LYS A 189 -13.64 11.53 -22.38
N LYS A 190 -14.03 10.25 -22.36
CA LYS A 190 -14.49 9.56 -21.14
C LYS A 190 -13.36 8.72 -20.56
N LYS A 191 -13.15 8.82 -19.25
CA LYS A 191 -12.23 7.93 -18.52
C LYS A 191 -12.95 6.64 -18.17
N LYS A 192 -12.45 5.51 -18.67
CA LYS A 192 -12.96 4.17 -18.33
C LYS A 192 -12.00 3.49 -17.36
N LYS A 193 -12.53 2.90 -16.28
CA LYS A 193 -11.75 2.07 -15.37
C LYS A 193 -11.47 0.71 -16.03
N HIS A 194 -10.20 0.31 -16.03
CA HIS A 194 -9.72 -0.97 -16.52
C HIS A 194 -8.99 -1.70 -15.39
N VAL A 195 -9.41 -2.92 -15.07
CA VAL A 195 -8.86 -3.73 -13.97
C VAL A 195 -7.66 -4.54 -14.49
N LEU A 196 -6.53 -4.44 -13.80
CA LEU A 196 -5.29 -5.18 -14.10
C LEU A 196 -5.29 -6.51 -13.32
N GLN A 197 -5.66 -7.60 -13.99
CA GLN A 197 -5.74 -8.94 -13.38
C GLN A 197 -5.20 -10.05 -14.29
N ASP A 198 -4.63 -9.68 -15.44
CA ASP A 198 -4.05 -10.64 -16.36
C ASP A 198 -2.74 -11.24 -15.83
N ASP A 199 -2.36 -12.39 -16.39
CA ASP A 199 -1.19 -13.13 -15.92
C ASP A 199 0.13 -12.41 -16.23
N LEU A 200 0.16 -11.57 -17.28
CA LEU A 200 1.32 -10.73 -17.56
C LEU A 200 1.50 -9.69 -16.44
N PHE A 201 0.43 -8.99 -16.03
CA PHE A 201 0.50 -8.08 -14.88
C PHE A 201 1.00 -8.78 -13.62
N LYS A 202 0.45 -9.96 -13.27
CA LYS A 202 0.90 -10.74 -12.10
C LYS A 202 2.39 -11.07 -12.15
N TYR A 203 2.93 -11.34 -13.34
CA TYR A 203 4.34 -11.66 -13.55
C TYR A 203 5.25 -10.43 -13.38
N ILE A 204 4.86 -9.27 -13.92
CA ILE A 204 5.74 -8.08 -13.97
C ILE A 204 5.55 -7.09 -12.83
N ARG A 205 4.41 -7.13 -12.11
CA ARG A 205 4.01 -6.07 -11.16
C ARG A 205 5.02 -5.76 -10.05
N ASP A 206 5.68 -6.79 -9.50
CA ASP A 206 6.57 -6.67 -8.35
C ASP A 206 8.05 -6.52 -8.80
N MET A 207 8.31 -6.49 -10.12
CA MET A 207 9.65 -6.36 -10.68
C MET A 207 10.09 -4.90 -10.79
N ASP A 208 11.40 -4.66 -10.70
CA ASP A 208 12.00 -3.34 -10.97
C ASP A 208 11.61 -2.86 -12.37
N PHE A 209 11.21 -1.59 -12.47
CA PHE A 209 10.67 -1.04 -13.70
C PHE A 209 11.64 -1.09 -14.88
N GLN A 210 12.95 -0.98 -14.65
CA GLN A 210 13.95 -1.08 -15.71
C GLN A 210 14.00 -2.49 -16.32
N VAL A 211 13.69 -3.52 -15.52
CA VAL A 211 13.60 -4.91 -15.99
C VAL A 211 12.28 -5.13 -16.74
N VAL A 212 11.20 -4.49 -16.30
CA VAL A 212 9.90 -4.61 -16.98
C VAL A 212 9.94 -4.03 -18.39
N THR A 213 10.63 -2.92 -18.61
CA THR A 213 10.72 -2.31 -19.95
C THR A 213 11.42 -3.21 -20.96
N SER A 214 12.48 -3.94 -20.55
CA SER A 214 13.15 -4.92 -21.42
C SER A 214 12.27 -6.14 -21.68
N ILE A 215 11.63 -6.70 -20.64
CA ILE A 215 10.69 -7.83 -20.78
C ILE A 215 9.57 -7.50 -21.77
N LEU A 216 8.95 -6.32 -21.64
CA LEU A 216 7.87 -5.90 -22.53
C LEU A 216 8.35 -5.74 -23.98
N HIS A 217 9.58 -5.26 -24.19
CA HIS A 217 10.17 -5.16 -25.52
C HIS A 217 10.41 -6.53 -26.17
N ASP A 218 11.01 -7.46 -25.42
CA ASP A 218 11.29 -8.82 -25.88
C ASP A 218 9.99 -9.59 -26.18
N MET A 219 8.99 -9.49 -25.28
CA MET A 219 7.67 -10.08 -25.49
C MET A 219 6.95 -9.49 -26.70
N SER A 220 7.09 -8.19 -26.96
CA SER A 220 6.49 -7.53 -28.14
C SER A 220 7.10 -8.06 -29.43
N THR A 221 8.42 -8.19 -29.47
CA THR A 221 9.16 -8.72 -30.62
C THR A 221 8.81 -10.19 -30.89
N SER A 222 8.80 -11.02 -29.84
CA SER A 222 8.42 -12.44 -29.94
C SER A 222 6.98 -12.61 -30.43
N LEU A 223 6.03 -11.86 -29.87
CA LEU A 223 4.62 -11.97 -30.24
C LEU A 223 4.37 -11.53 -31.69
N GLN A 224 5.11 -10.54 -32.19
CA GLN A 224 5.05 -10.15 -33.60
C GLN A 224 5.51 -11.27 -34.54
N ALA A 225 6.58 -11.98 -34.19
CA ALA A 225 7.06 -13.13 -34.95
C ALA A 225 6.03 -14.28 -34.96
N ASP A 226 5.41 -14.59 -33.81
CA ASP A 226 4.39 -15.63 -33.71
C ASP A 226 3.13 -15.29 -34.53
N VAL A 227 2.67 -14.04 -34.49
CA VAL A 227 1.53 -13.57 -35.30
C VAL A 227 1.86 -13.63 -36.80
N ALA A 228 3.09 -13.31 -37.20
CA ALA A 228 3.51 -13.43 -38.60
C ALA A 228 3.53 -14.90 -39.07
N SER A 229 4.05 -15.81 -38.25
CA SER A 229 4.15 -17.25 -38.57
C SER A 229 2.78 -17.91 -38.75
N THR A 230 1.79 -17.46 -37.96
CA THR A 230 0.43 -18.02 -38.02
C THR A 230 -0.38 -17.47 -39.19
N ARG A 231 0.09 -16.46 -39.96
CA ARG A 231 -0.70 -15.77 -41.00
C ARG A 231 -0.97 -16.58 -42.28
N ALA A 232 -0.13 -17.57 -42.59
CA ALA A 232 -0.22 -18.32 -43.84
C ALA A 232 -1.08 -19.61 -43.78
N THR A 233 -1.43 -20.08 -42.57
CA THR A 233 -2.02 -21.41 -42.36
C THR A 233 -3.43 -21.33 -41.78
N GLU A 234 -4.40 -22.08 -42.35
CA GLU A 234 -5.82 -22.06 -41.96
C GLU A 234 -6.30 -23.37 -41.33
N THR A 235 -5.45 -24.04 -40.55
CA THR A 235 -5.89 -25.22 -39.81
C THR A 235 -6.69 -24.83 -38.55
N PRO A 236 -7.61 -25.69 -38.06
CA PRO A 236 -8.39 -25.41 -36.84
C PRO A 236 -7.51 -25.13 -35.61
N ALA A 237 -6.36 -25.79 -35.52
CA ALA A 237 -5.38 -25.56 -34.46
C ALA A 237 -4.77 -24.16 -34.54
N VAL A 238 -4.41 -23.69 -35.75
CA VAL A 238 -3.85 -22.35 -35.97
C VAL A 238 -4.88 -21.25 -35.72
N LEU A 239 -6.16 -21.47 -36.03
CA LEU A 239 -7.23 -20.52 -35.69
C LEU A 239 -7.38 -20.34 -34.17
N THR A 240 -7.32 -21.44 -33.42
CA THR A 240 -7.34 -21.40 -31.95
C THR A 240 -6.12 -20.66 -31.41
N GLN A 241 -4.93 -20.96 -31.93
CA GLN A 241 -3.69 -20.27 -31.58
C GLN A 241 -3.75 -18.77 -31.88
N ARG A 242 -4.27 -18.35 -33.05
CA ARG A 242 -4.46 -16.93 -33.40
C ARG A 242 -5.35 -16.20 -32.41
N SER A 243 -6.43 -16.81 -31.93
CA SER A 243 -7.31 -16.19 -30.94
C SER A 243 -6.61 -15.96 -29.60
N ALA A 244 -5.76 -16.91 -29.17
CA ALA A 244 -4.95 -16.78 -27.96
C ALA A 244 -3.87 -15.69 -28.12
N LEU A 245 -3.18 -15.66 -29.27
CA LEU A 245 -2.19 -14.62 -29.59
C LEU A 245 -2.83 -13.23 -29.65
N ALA A 246 -4.06 -13.11 -30.17
CA ALA A 246 -4.80 -11.86 -30.18
C ALA A 246 -5.14 -11.36 -28.77
N ALA A 247 -5.56 -12.25 -27.87
CA ALA A 247 -5.80 -11.90 -26.47
C ALA A 247 -4.50 -11.46 -25.76
N ALA A 248 -3.41 -12.20 -25.95
CA ALA A 248 -2.09 -11.84 -25.42
C ALA A 248 -1.61 -10.47 -25.94
N LYS A 249 -1.87 -10.16 -27.22
CA LYS A 249 -1.54 -8.88 -27.83
C LYS A 249 -2.27 -7.71 -27.19
N VAL A 250 -3.54 -7.87 -26.81
CA VAL A 250 -4.33 -6.83 -26.15
C VAL A 250 -3.71 -6.49 -24.78
N ASN A 251 -3.44 -7.50 -23.95
CA ASN A 251 -2.86 -7.27 -22.62
C ASN A 251 -1.44 -6.72 -22.70
N LEU A 252 -0.61 -7.26 -23.60
CA LEU A 252 0.75 -6.77 -23.80
C LEU A 252 0.77 -5.32 -24.30
N SER A 253 -0.09 -4.98 -25.27
CA SER A 253 -0.21 -3.60 -25.77
C SER A 253 -0.63 -2.64 -24.67
N LEU A 254 -1.53 -3.06 -23.77
CA LEU A 254 -1.92 -2.26 -22.62
C LEU A 254 -0.72 -1.99 -21.69
N HIS A 255 0.04 -3.01 -21.32
CA HIS A 255 1.20 -2.84 -20.45
C HIS A 255 2.35 -2.05 -21.09
N VAL A 256 2.57 -2.21 -22.40
CA VAL A 256 3.50 -1.38 -23.17
C VAL A 256 3.06 0.09 -23.14
N ASN A 257 1.78 0.39 -23.37
CA ASN A 257 1.26 1.75 -23.31
C ASN A 257 1.39 2.36 -21.90
N LEU A 258 1.08 1.58 -20.85
CA LEU A 258 1.25 2.02 -19.47
C LEU A 258 2.73 2.26 -19.12
N ALA A 259 3.64 1.38 -19.55
CA ALA A 259 5.08 1.55 -19.35
C ALA A 259 5.61 2.78 -20.09
N HIS A 260 5.15 3.04 -21.31
CA HIS A 260 5.49 4.28 -22.02
C HIS A 260 5.03 5.52 -21.25
N ARG A 261 3.83 5.51 -20.66
CA ARG A 261 3.35 6.63 -19.83
C ARG A 261 4.21 6.87 -18.59
N ILE A 262 4.75 5.82 -17.97
CA ILE A 262 5.72 5.97 -16.86
C ILE A 262 7.06 6.54 -17.37
N SER A 263 7.48 6.18 -18.58
CA SER A 263 8.79 6.57 -19.15
C SER A 263 8.80 7.88 -19.95
N ARG A 264 7.65 8.52 -20.18
CA ARG A 264 7.58 9.72 -21.02
C ARG A 264 8.43 10.85 -20.44
N THR A 265 9.51 11.19 -21.12
CA THR A 265 10.29 12.42 -20.92
C THR A 265 9.81 13.46 -21.93
N ARG A 266 9.60 14.71 -21.51
CA ARG A 266 9.34 15.81 -22.45
C ARG A 266 10.45 15.83 -23.50
N THR A 267 10.10 15.64 -24.77
CA THR A 267 10.96 16.03 -25.89
C THR A 267 10.56 17.44 -26.29
N ASP A 268 11.52 18.35 -26.46
CA ASP A 268 11.36 19.80 -26.69
C ASP A 268 10.60 20.22 -27.97
N GLY A 269 9.81 19.34 -28.59
CA GLY A 269 9.10 19.56 -29.84
C GLY A 269 7.56 19.49 -29.78
N ASP A 270 6.95 18.93 -28.72
CA ASP A 270 5.49 18.74 -28.66
C ASP A 270 4.80 19.93 -27.99
N ALA A 271 4.89 21.09 -28.64
CA ALA A 271 4.02 22.22 -28.36
C ALA A 271 2.69 22.04 -29.11
N ALA A 272 1.72 21.39 -28.45
CA ALA A 272 0.29 21.73 -28.45
C ALA A 272 -0.60 20.50 -28.26
N VAL A 273 -1.62 20.71 -27.41
CA VAL A 273 -2.83 19.88 -27.22
C VAL A 273 -2.60 18.63 -26.37
N GLU A 274 -2.94 18.70 -25.08
CA GLU A 274 -4.15 18.07 -24.53
C GLU A 274 -4.33 18.42 -23.04
N GLU A 275 -5.30 19.28 -22.75
CA GLU A 275 -5.85 19.46 -21.40
C GLU A 275 -6.47 18.12 -20.92
N GLY A 276 -6.02 17.61 -19.77
CA GLY A 276 -6.76 16.62 -18.97
C GLY A 276 -6.06 15.33 -18.55
N GLY A 277 -4.77 15.16 -18.86
CA GLY A 277 -3.92 14.05 -18.39
C GLY A 277 -2.50 14.54 -18.07
N SER A 278 -2.00 14.21 -16.87
CA SER A 278 -0.82 14.78 -16.21
C SER A 278 0.53 14.35 -16.79
N ASP A 279 0.91 14.85 -17.97
CA ASP A 279 2.30 14.73 -18.46
C ASP A 279 3.30 15.45 -17.53
N ASP A 280 2.84 16.41 -16.72
CA ASP A 280 3.63 17.07 -15.65
C ASP A 280 4.05 16.14 -14.50
N ASP A 281 3.44 14.96 -14.39
CA ASP A 281 3.65 14.09 -13.22
C ASP A 281 4.96 13.30 -13.28
N VAL A 282 5.40 12.88 -14.48
CA VAL A 282 6.56 11.98 -14.65
C VAL A 282 7.87 12.66 -14.31
N ASP A 283 8.09 13.86 -14.84
CA ASP A 283 9.28 14.66 -14.54
C ASP A 283 9.35 15.01 -13.04
N GLY A 284 8.21 15.42 -12.48
CA GLY A 284 8.09 15.67 -11.04
C GLY A 284 8.38 14.42 -10.19
N VAL A 285 7.97 13.23 -10.63
CA VAL A 285 8.32 11.97 -9.95
C VAL A 285 9.82 11.69 -10.03
N ARG A 286 10.47 11.90 -11.17
CA ARG A 286 11.93 11.73 -11.32
C ARG A 286 12.70 12.67 -10.40
N ARG A 287 12.32 13.95 -10.37
CA ARG A 287 12.88 14.97 -9.47
C ARG A 287 12.68 14.59 -8.00
N CYS A 288 11.47 14.13 -7.65
CA CYS A 288 11.15 13.63 -6.31
C CYS A 288 12.05 12.45 -5.91
N VAL A 289 12.26 11.45 -6.79
CA VAL A 289 13.16 10.31 -6.52
C VAL A 289 14.60 10.77 -6.28
N HIS A 290 15.10 11.75 -7.04
CA HIS A 290 16.44 12.30 -6.85
C HIS A 290 16.60 13.00 -5.48
N ALA A 291 15.61 13.78 -5.09
CA ALA A 291 15.56 14.41 -3.77
C ALA A 291 15.49 13.37 -2.64
N GLU A 292 14.66 12.33 -2.79
CA GLU A 292 14.54 11.22 -1.83
C GLU A 292 15.87 10.48 -1.64
N GLN A 293 16.60 10.20 -2.72
CA GLN A 293 17.93 9.60 -2.67
C GLN A 293 18.89 10.50 -1.88
N THR A 294 18.90 11.80 -2.13
CA THR A 294 19.73 12.76 -1.40
C THR A 294 19.40 12.79 0.11
N ILE A 295 18.12 12.75 0.47
CA ILE A 295 17.67 12.75 1.87
C ILE A 295 18.15 11.49 2.61
N LEU A 296 18.00 10.32 1.97
CA LEU A 296 18.29 9.03 2.58
C LEU A 296 19.80 8.71 2.57
N GLU A 297 20.53 9.01 1.50
CA GLU A 297 21.98 8.82 1.37
C GLU A 297 22.79 9.66 2.36
N ARG A 298 22.43 10.94 2.56
CA ARG A 298 23.10 11.83 3.51
C ARG A 298 23.06 11.32 4.95
N ARG A 299 22.15 10.39 5.28
CA ARG A 299 22.13 9.72 6.58
C ARG A 299 23.10 8.53 6.65
N VAL A 300 23.30 7.81 5.55
CA VAL A 300 24.20 6.65 5.45
C VAL A 300 25.65 7.04 5.69
N ALA A 301 26.08 8.19 5.15
CA ALA A 301 27.42 8.73 5.35
C ALA A 301 27.68 9.25 6.78
N ALA A 302 26.63 9.52 7.56
CA ALA A 302 26.71 10.00 8.94
C ALA A 302 26.75 8.86 9.98
N ALA A 303 27.42 7.74 9.65
CA ALA A 303 27.93 6.77 10.60
C ALA A 303 28.97 7.43 11.53
N PRO A 304 29.22 6.93 12.75
CA PRO A 304 29.94 7.69 13.78
C PRO A 304 31.42 7.85 13.40
N LEU A 305 31.76 8.95 12.73
CA LEU A 305 33.11 9.48 12.79
C LEU A 305 33.37 10.00 14.20
N PRO A 306 34.62 9.89 14.70
CA PRO A 306 35.00 10.42 16.01
C PRO A 306 34.62 11.89 16.08
N SER A 307 34.05 12.26 17.22
CA SER A 307 33.58 13.58 17.59
C SER A 307 34.64 14.65 17.31
N ASN A 308 34.60 15.23 16.10
CA ASN A 308 35.17 16.53 15.78
C ASN A 308 34.47 17.12 14.55
N VAL A 309 33.61 18.10 14.82
CA VAL A 309 33.28 19.25 13.96
C VAL A 309 32.79 18.92 12.53
N VAL A 310 31.63 18.27 12.41
CA VAL A 310 30.68 18.62 11.35
C VAL A 310 29.40 19.08 12.04
N THR A 311 29.20 20.39 12.07
CA THR A 311 28.04 20.99 12.74
C THR A 311 26.79 20.60 11.96
N LYS A 312 25.76 20.07 12.64
CA LYS A 312 24.43 19.75 12.07
C LYS A 312 23.82 20.90 11.25
N ALA A 313 24.29 22.13 11.46
CA ALA A 313 23.86 23.30 10.75
C ALA A 313 24.20 23.31 9.25
N SER A 314 25.25 22.60 8.79
CA SER A 314 25.65 22.59 7.39
C SER A 314 24.79 21.66 6.51
N THR A 315 24.22 20.60 7.09
CA THR A 315 23.53 19.54 6.33
C THR A 315 22.08 19.90 5.99
N GLU A 316 21.37 20.54 6.93
CA GLU A 316 20.01 21.05 6.73
C GLU A 316 19.99 22.22 5.75
N ALA A 317 20.85 23.23 5.98
CA ALA A 317 20.93 24.41 5.11
C ALA A 317 21.33 24.01 3.69
N ALA A 318 22.23 23.03 3.53
CA ALA A 318 22.56 22.49 2.22
C ALA A 318 21.38 21.76 1.57
N PHE A 319 20.52 21.03 2.30
CA PHE A 319 19.34 20.39 1.69
C PHE A 319 18.27 21.40 1.29
N VAL A 320 17.96 22.36 2.18
CA VAL A 320 16.97 23.40 1.88
C VAL A 320 17.44 24.27 0.71
N GLY A 321 18.68 24.76 0.77
CA GLY A 321 19.24 25.63 -0.26
C GLY A 321 19.58 24.94 -1.60
N SER A 322 19.82 23.62 -1.61
CA SER A 322 20.22 22.93 -2.85
C SER A 322 19.15 22.03 -3.44
N VAL A 323 18.14 21.59 -2.67
CA VAL A 323 17.14 20.63 -3.16
C VAL A 323 15.75 21.22 -3.05
N LEU A 324 15.31 21.64 -1.86
CA LEU A 324 13.94 22.17 -1.73
C LEU A 324 13.75 23.51 -2.42
N GLU A 325 14.75 24.41 -2.37
CA GLU A 325 14.71 25.67 -3.11
C GLU A 325 14.65 25.45 -4.62
N GLU A 326 15.46 24.52 -5.14
CA GLU A 326 15.43 24.16 -6.57
C GLU A 326 14.04 23.63 -6.97
N GLU A 327 13.47 22.69 -6.20
CA GLU A 327 12.15 22.13 -6.51
C GLU A 327 10.99 23.11 -6.34
N LEU A 328 11.11 24.07 -5.42
CA LEU A 328 10.10 25.09 -5.14
C LEU A 328 10.07 26.19 -6.21
N PHE A 329 11.23 26.55 -6.76
CA PHE A 329 11.38 27.65 -7.72
C PHE A 329 11.59 27.20 -9.17
N HIS A 330 11.67 25.89 -9.43
CA HIS A 330 11.64 25.34 -10.78
C HIS A 330 10.38 25.81 -11.53
N ASP A 331 10.46 25.96 -12.86
CA ASP A 331 9.31 26.31 -13.71
C ASP A 331 8.93 25.14 -14.63
N PRO A 332 7.79 24.45 -14.43
CA PRO A 332 6.83 24.63 -13.32
C PRO A 332 7.34 24.05 -11.99
N PRO A 333 6.85 24.57 -10.85
CA PRO A 333 7.23 24.07 -9.53
C PRO A 333 6.68 22.66 -9.31
N LEU A 334 7.27 21.93 -8.38
CA LEU A 334 6.81 20.59 -8.04
C LEU A 334 5.36 20.64 -7.50
N ASP A 335 4.54 19.61 -7.79
CA ASP A 335 3.19 19.50 -7.23
C ASP A 335 3.22 19.56 -5.69
N LEU A 336 2.21 20.21 -5.10
CA LEU A 336 2.11 20.45 -3.65
C LEU A 336 2.32 19.16 -2.84
N ALA A 337 1.66 18.06 -3.24
CA ALA A 337 1.75 16.81 -2.50
C ALA A 337 3.17 16.23 -2.56
N LYS A 338 3.87 16.36 -3.69
CA LYS A 338 5.26 15.89 -3.84
C LYS A 338 6.23 16.73 -3.02
N LEU A 339 6.09 18.06 -3.03
CA LEU A 339 6.97 18.94 -2.26
C LEU A 339 6.79 18.72 -0.75
N VAL A 340 5.54 18.67 -0.28
CA VAL A 340 5.21 18.40 1.12
C VAL A 340 5.69 17.00 1.54
N LYS A 341 5.58 16.00 0.65
CA LYS A 341 6.14 14.66 0.87
C LYS A 341 7.65 14.72 1.13
N LEU A 342 8.41 15.44 0.30
CA LEU A 342 9.87 15.60 0.47
C LEU A 342 10.21 16.29 1.80
N MET A 343 9.45 17.32 2.17
CA MET A 343 9.63 18.01 3.44
C MET A 343 9.35 17.11 4.65
N CYS A 344 8.26 16.34 4.60
CA CYS A 344 7.95 15.37 5.64
C CYS A 344 9.02 14.28 5.73
N LEU A 345 9.50 13.76 4.60
CA LEU A 345 10.56 12.77 4.55
C LEU A 345 11.84 13.30 5.21
N HIS A 346 12.30 14.49 4.80
CA HIS A 346 13.48 15.11 5.40
C HIS A 346 13.28 15.37 6.90
N CYS A 347 12.14 15.92 7.30
CA CYS A 347 11.80 16.18 8.70
C CYS A 347 11.88 14.89 9.53
N LEU A 348 11.31 13.79 9.02
CA LEU A 348 11.32 12.49 9.66
C LEU A 348 12.67 11.77 9.57
N VAL A 349 13.59 12.13 8.67
CA VAL A 349 14.92 11.49 8.53
C VAL A 349 16.03 12.26 9.25
N GLN A 350 15.87 13.58 9.42
CA GLN A 350 16.83 14.43 10.16
C GLN A 350 16.35 14.75 11.59
N GLY A 351 15.04 14.69 11.81
CA GLY A 351 14.39 14.96 13.09
C GLY A 351 14.11 16.44 13.31
N GLY A 352 13.40 17.05 12.37
CA GLY A 352 12.94 18.43 12.41
C GLY A 352 13.74 19.40 11.56
N TYR A 353 13.18 20.59 11.38
CA TYR A 353 13.84 21.77 10.80
C TYR A 353 14.19 22.77 11.90
N LYS A 354 15.18 23.65 11.72
CA LYS A 354 15.33 24.80 12.61
C LYS A 354 14.12 25.72 12.49
N ASP A 355 13.79 26.40 13.58
CA ASP A 355 12.64 27.30 13.65
C ASP A 355 12.65 28.36 12.53
N SER A 356 13.77 29.06 12.32
CA SER A 356 13.91 30.06 11.26
C SER A 356 13.72 29.49 9.86
N THR A 357 14.25 28.29 9.63
CA THR A 357 14.14 27.59 8.34
C THR A 357 12.72 27.09 8.11
N PHE A 358 12.07 26.62 9.18
CA PHE A 358 10.69 26.15 9.15
C PHE A 358 9.72 27.31 8.84
N GLU A 359 9.88 28.46 9.49
CA GLU A 359 9.09 29.67 9.22
C GLU A 359 9.30 30.18 7.79
N TRP A 360 10.55 30.16 7.31
CA TRP A 360 10.86 30.53 5.93
C TRP A 360 10.16 29.58 4.93
N LEU A 361 10.27 28.26 5.13
CA LEU A 361 9.59 27.26 4.28
C LEU A 361 8.08 27.45 4.29
N GLN A 362 7.47 27.64 5.46
CA GLN A 362 6.04 27.90 5.59
C GLN A 362 5.62 29.14 4.79
N THR A 363 6.42 30.21 4.86
CA THR A 363 6.15 31.45 4.11
C THR A 363 6.20 31.22 2.61
N GLN A 364 7.27 30.56 2.12
CA GLN A 364 7.41 30.28 0.69
C GLN A 364 6.28 29.40 0.16
N LEU A 365 5.94 28.33 0.89
CA LEU A 365 4.84 27.45 0.55
C LEU A 365 3.51 28.18 0.44
N CYS A 366 3.23 29.11 1.36
CA CYS A 366 2.02 29.92 1.31
C CYS A 366 2.01 30.89 0.12
N HIS A 367 3.17 31.42 -0.26
CA HIS A 367 3.30 32.27 -1.45
C HIS A 367 3.10 31.49 -2.76
N THR A 368 3.65 30.27 -2.86
CA THR A 368 3.59 29.46 -4.08
C THR A 368 2.23 28.75 -4.26
N TYR A 369 1.68 28.16 -3.20
CA TYR A 369 0.48 27.30 -3.29
C TYR A 369 -0.77 27.91 -2.64
N GLY A 370 -0.64 29.07 -1.99
CA GLY A 370 -1.74 29.79 -1.38
C GLY A 370 -2.02 29.41 0.09
N HIS A 371 -2.25 30.44 0.90
CA HIS A 371 -2.56 30.32 2.33
C HIS A 371 -3.77 29.43 2.68
N PRO A 372 -4.93 29.48 1.95
CA PRO A 372 -6.13 28.75 2.36
C PRO A 372 -5.96 27.22 2.38
N VAL A 373 -5.08 26.70 1.54
CA VAL A 373 -4.80 25.26 1.44
C VAL A 373 -3.61 24.88 2.32
N MET A 374 -2.57 25.71 2.32
CA MET A 374 -1.30 25.39 2.99
C MET A 374 -1.41 25.39 4.52
N LEU A 375 -2.07 26.39 5.12
CA LEU A 375 -2.10 26.52 6.58
C LEU A 375 -2.83 25.35 7.28
N PRO A 376 -4.04 24.93 6.83
CA PRO A 376 -4.67 23.71 7.33
C PRO A 376 -3.78 22.48 7.18
N LEU A 377 -3.18 22.29 6.00
CA LEU A 377 -2.31 21.15 5.73
C LEU A 377 -1.12 21.10 6.71
N LEU A 378 -0.44 22.22 6.94
CA LEU A 378 0.67 22.29 7.90
C LEU A 378 0.22 21.99 9.33
N ALA A 379 -0.97 22.45 9.74
CA ALA A 379 -1.52 22.14 11.06
C ALA A 379 -1.75 20.63 11.24
N HIS A 380 -2.35 19.97 10.24
CA HIS A 380 -2.55 18.52 10.24
C HIS A 380 -1.22 17.75 10.28
N LEU A 381 -0.22 18.16 9.50
CA LEU A 381 1.09 17.51 9.46
C LEU A 381 1.88 17.67 10.77
N ARG A 382 1.71 18.81 11.46
CA ARG A 382 2.24 19.01 12.81
C ARG A 382 1.56 18.09 13.81
N HIS A 383 0.23 17.96 13.75
CA HIS A 383 -0.51 17.04 14.60
C HIS A 383 -0.06 15.58 14.42
N LEU A 384 0.18 15.17 13.17
CA LEU A 384 0.73 13.85 12.82
C LEU A 384 2.20 13.66 13.22
N ASN A 385 2.90 14.71 13.66
CA ASN A 385 4.36 14.73 13.88
C ASN A 385 5.17 14.34 12.64
N TRP A 386 4.68 14.66 11.44
CA TRP A 386 5.40 14.42 10.19
C TRP A 386 6.25 15.63 9.78
N LEU A 387 5.85 16.81 10.23
CA LEU A 387 6.51 18.06 9.92
C LEU A 387 6.53 18.97 11.16
N PHE A 388 7.72 19.30 11.67
CA PHE A 388 7.87 20.05 12.92
C PHE A 388 9.22 20.79 13.00
N PRO A 389 9.29 21.92 13.74
CA PRO A 389 10.55 22.55 14.08
C PRO A 389 11.26 21.79 15.20
N THR A 390 12.57 21.93 15.26
CA THR A 390 13.47 21.19 16.17
C THR A 390 13.19 21.55 17.63
N SER A 391 12.80 22.80 17.91
CA SER A 391 12.37 23.26 19.24
C SER A 391 11.10 22.55 19.74
N ALA A 392 10.16 22.28 18.83
CA ALA A 392 8.90 21.60 19.09
C ALA A 392 9.06 20.08 19.14
N ALA A 393 10.29 19.55 19.02
CA ALA A 393 10.60 18.19 19.45
C ALA A 393 10.58 18.12 21.00
N THR A 394 9.51 18.62 21.61
CA THR A 394 9.30 18.63 23.05
C THR A 394 8.85 17.22 23.43
N THR A 395 9.73 16.53 24.16
CA THR A 395 9.74 15.09 24.49
C THR A 395 10.40 14.19 23.43
N PRO A 396 11.24 13.22 23.84
CA PRO A 396 11.52 12.08 22.99
C PRO A 396 10.20 11.33 22.86
N SER A 397 9.36 11.69 21.89
CA SER A 397 8.31 10.77 21.46
C SER A 397 9.01 9.43 21.22
N PRO A 398 8.52 8.33 21.81
CA PRO A 398 9.11 7.02 21.61
C PRO A 398 9.20 6.62 20.14
N SER A 399 8.63 7.38 19.18
CA SER A 399 8.85 7.20 17.74
C SER A 399 10.11 7.91 17.18
N SER A 400 10.48 9.11 17.68
CA SER A 400 11.55 9.94 17.07
C SER A 400 12.97 9.39 17.29
N SER A 401 13.26 8.93 18.51
CA SER A 401 14.53 8.24 18.79
C SER A 401 14.60 6.85 18.16
N THR A 402 13.45 6.34 17.72
CA THR A 402 13.22 4.96 17.35
C THR A 402 13.32 4.77 15.86
N TRP A 403 12.78 5.66 15.01
CA TRP A 403 13.06 5.61 13.56
C TRP A 403 14.55 5.86 13.28
N LYS A 404 15.22 6.77 14.02
CA LYS A 404 16.68 7.01 13.92
C LYS A 404 17.48 5.75 14.22
N LYS A 405 16.99 4.86 15.08
CA LYS A 405 17.64 3.58 15.45
C LYS A 405 17.21 2.43 14.53
N LYS A 406 15.95 2.40 14.09
CA LYS A 406 15.37 1.43 13.16
C LYS A 406 16.01 1.56 11.77
N LEU A 407 16.02 2.78 11.19
CA LEU A 407 16.65 3.08 9.90
C LEU A 407 18.17 2.79 9.88
N ARG A 408 18.86 2.95 11.03
CA ARG A 408 20.29 2.62 11.19
C ARG A 408 20.59 1.13 11.02
N LYS A 409 19.64 0.23 11.31
CA LYS A 409 19.83 -1.21 11.14
C LYS A 409 19.59 -1.67 9.70
N ASP A 410 18.66 -1.02 9.01
CA ASP A 410 18.24 -1.41 7.66
C ASP A 410 19.24 -1.01 6.57
N VAL A 411 19.75 0.22 6.62
CA VAL A 411 20.69 0.76 5.63
C VAL A 411 22.04 0.03 5.62
N ALA A 412 22.44 -0.58 6.73
CA ALA A 412 23.73 -1.26 6.85
C ALA A 412 23.79 -2.62 6.13
N ALA A 413 22.64 -3.18 5.73
CA ALA A 413 22.57 -4.40 4.93
C ALA A 413 22.74 -4.02 3.45
N LYS A 414 23.95 -4.21 2.90
CA LYS A 414 24.19 -4.07 1.45
C LYS A 414 23.13 -4.86 0.68
N THR A 415 22.57 -4.21 -0.35
CA THR A 415 21.56 -4.70 -1.29
C THR A 415 21.90 -6.12 -1.74
N THR A 416 21.33 -7.10 -1.04
CA THR A 416 21.45 -8.51 -1.39
C THR A 416 20.34 -8.80 -2.39
N THR A 417 20.66 -9.49 -3.48
CA THR A 417 19.66 -9.95 -4.44
C THR A 417 18.56 -10.74 -3.71
N GLY A 418 17.31 -10.29 -3.83
CA GLY A 418 16.16 -10.91 -3.17
C GLY A 418 15.76 -10.36 -1.80
N ASP A 419 16.38 -9.28 -1.31
CA ASP A 419 15.87 -8.55 -0.13
C ASP A 419 14.78 -7.53 -0.49
N ILE A 420 13.95 -7.18 0.50
CA ILE A 420 12.84 -6.22 0.38
C ILE A 420 13.28 -4.80 -0.02
N THR A 421 14.57 -4.48 0.06
CA THR A 421 15.15 -3.23 -0.48
C THR A 421 14.94 -3.08 -1.99
N SER A 422 14.70 -4.18 -2.72
CA SER A 422 14.45 -4.14 -4.17
C SER A 422 13.25 -3.29 -4.55
N MET A 423 12.27 -3.11 -3.66
CA MET A 423 11.09 -2.26 -3.89
C MET A 423 11.44 -0.77 -4.03
N PHE A 424 12.58 -0.36 -3.46
CA PHE A 424 13.11 1.00 -3.45
C PHE A 424 14.60 1.00 -3.85
N SER A 425 14.90 0.39 -5.01
CA SER A 425 16.24 0.05 -5.47
C SER A 425 17.24 1.21 -5.47
N THR A 426 16.83 2.43 -5.81
CA THR A 426 17.72 3.61 -5.85
C THR A 426 18.03 4.19 -4.47
N THR A 427 17.08 4.18 -3.55
CA THR A 427 17.26 4.75 -2.20
C THR A 427 17.83 3.74 -1.22
N GLY A 428 17.79 2.44 -1.57
CA GLY A 428 18.20 1.34 -0.68
C GLY A 428 17.30 1.21 0.56
N TYR A 429 16.13 1.85 0.55
CA TYR A 429 15.21 1.82 1.67
C TYR A 429 14.50 0.47 1.77
N ALA A 430 14.52 -0.12 2.97
CA ALA A 430 13.67 -1.26 3.30
C ALA A 430 12.50 -0.76 4.15
N PRO A 431 11.24 -1.10 3.81
CA PRO A 431 10.09 -0.78 4.65
C PRO A 431 10.30 -1.24 6.09
N ILE A 432 10.34 -0.27 7.00
CA ILE A 432 10.64 -0.51 8.41
C ILE A 432 9.55 -1.39 9.02
N SER A 433 8.29 -1.17 8.62
CA SER A 433 7.15 -1.99 9.05
C SER A 433 7.34 -3.47 8.70
N VAL A 434 7.78 -3.77 7.46
CA VAL A 434 8.01 -5.14 6.96
C VAL A 434 9.24 -5.74 7.64
N ARG A 435 10.31 -4.97 7.84
CA ARG A 435 11.49 -5.44 8.58
C ARG A 435 11.15 -5.80 10.02
N HIS A 436 10.28 -5.03 10.68
CA HIS A 436 9.79 -5.39 12.01
C HIS A 436 9.06 -6.71 12.06
N VAL A 437 8.24 -7.00 11.04
CA VAL A 437 7.57 -8.29 10.92
C VAL A 437 8.61 -9.41 10.74
N GLN A 438 9.59 -9.23 9.84
CA GLN A 438 10.67 -10.21 9.65
C GLN A 438 11.43 -10.48 10.96
N ASP A 439 11.79 -9.44 11.70
CA ASP A 439 12.48 -9.54 12.99
C ASP A 439 11.62 -10.27 14.04
N ALA A 440 10.33 -9.94 14.11
CA ALA A 440 9.39 -10.56 15.05
C ALA A 440 9.24 -12.07 14.78
N VAL A 441 9.21 -12.48 13.50
CA VAL A 441 9.16 -13.88 13.10
C VAL A 441 10.49 -14.60 13.33
N LYS A 442 11.63 -13.97 13.00
CA LYS A 442 12.97 -14.55 13.24
C LYS A 442 13.23 -14.80 14.72
N ARG A 443 12.86 -13.87 15.61
CA ARG A 443 13.02 -14.04 17.06
C ARG A 443 12.27 -15.26 17.59
N ARG A 444 11.10 -15.57 17.04
CA ARG A 444 10.38 -16.81 17.39
C ARG A 444 11.19 -18.04 16.99
N ASN A 445 11.70 -18.08 15.77
CA ASN A 445 12.43 -19.25 15.28
C ASN A 445 13.78 -19.42 16.00
N GLY A 446 14.44 -18.31 16.38
CA GLY A 446 15.69 -18.32 17.15
C GLY A 446 15.54 -18.61 18.65
N ASN A 447 14.38 -18.36 19.26
CA ASN A 447 14.12 -18.60 20.68
C ASN A 447 13.55 -19.99 21.00
N SER A 448 13.57 -20.95 20.07
CA SER A 448 13.32 -22.35 20.41
C SER A 448 14.60 -22.92 21.03
N PRO A 449 14.68 -23.20 22.35
CA PRO A 449 15.83 -23.90 22.89
C PRO A 449 15.87 -25.27 22.20
N MET A 450 16.99 -25.57 21.57
CA MET A 450 17.29 -26.86 20.99
C MET A 450 17.30 -27.90 22.12
N SER A 451 16.13 -28.50 22.42
CA SER A 451 16.07 -29.69 23.25
C SER A 451 16.61 -30.83 22.40
N SER A 452 17.88 -31.14 22.59
CA SER A 452 18.52 -32.35 22.10
C SER A 452 17.88 -33.57 22.79
N THR A 453 16.80 -34.08 22.23
CA THR A 453 16.35 -35.46 22.45
C THR A 453 15.91 -36.03 21.12
N SER A 454 16.66 -37.06 20.74
CA SER A 454 16.62 -37.82 19.50
C SER A 454 15.30 -38.56 19.31
N SER A 455 14.59 -38.24 18.24
CA SER A 455 13.81 -39.19 17.45
C SER A 455 13.59 -38.60 16.05
N PRO A 456 13.76 -39.36 14.96
CA PRO A 456 13.52 -38.82 13.63
C PRO A 456 12.01 -38.58 13.46
N PRO A 457 11.56 -37.40 12.98
CA PRO A 457 10.14 -37.19 12.74
C PRO A 457 9.71 -38.06 11.56
N GLN A 458 8.72 -38.91 11.82
CA GLN A 458 7.95 -39.59 10.79
C GLN A 458 7.24 -38.55 9.91
N ASN A 459 7.27 -38.82 8.61
CA ASN A 459 6.49 -38.20 7.52
C ASN A 459 5.22 -37.44 7.96
N THR A 460 5.30 -36.10 8.03
CA THR A 460 4.14 -35.20 8.00
C THR A 460 4.49 -34.02 7.12
N ALA A 461 3.66 -33.71 6.12
CA ALA A 461 3.81 -32.55 5.25
C ALA A 461 4.18 -31.31 6.09
N THR A 462 5.30 -30.66 5.76
CA THR A 462 5.83 -29.54 6.55
C THR A 462 4.86 -28.35 6.47
N ASN A 463 4.00 -28.18 7.47
CA ASN A 463 3.07 -27.06 7.53
C ASN A 463 3.86 -25.74 7.63
N LYS A 464 3.73 -24.90 6.61
CA LYS A 464 4.28 -23.54 6.54
C LYS A 464 3.71 -22.70 7.68
N GLN A 465 4.55 -21.98 8.43
CA GLN A 465 4.10 -21.09 9.51
C GLN A 465 3.28 -19.95 8.91
N ARG A 466 2.04 -19.76 9.33
CA ARG A 466 1.16 -18.70 8.79
C ARG A 466 1.13 -17.50 9.74
N VAL A 467 1.46 -16.31 9.22
CA VAL A 467 1.57 -15.06 9.99
C VAL A 467 0.61 -14.03 9.42
N LEU A 468 -0.39 -13.63 10.22
CA LEU A 468 -1.28 -12.52 9.86
C LEU A 468 -0.66 -11.18 10.26
N VAL A 469 -0.52 -10.27 9.32
CA VAL A 469 -0.14 -8.88 9.58
C VAL A 469 -1.32 -7.98 9.27
N TYR A 470 -1.78 -7.17 10.22
CA TYR A 470 -2.91 -6.26 10.04
C TYR A 470 -2.43 -4.80 10.14
N TYR A 471 -2.45 -4.07 9.03
CA TYR A 471 -2.13 -2.64 8.99
C TYR A 471 -3.35 -1.77 9.32
N ILE A 472 -3.24 -0.98 10.38
CA ILE A 472 -4.25 -0.01 10.84
C ILE A 472 -3.85 1.39 10.33
N GLY A 473 -4.69 1.98 9.48
CA GLY A 473 -4.37 3.21 8.75
C GLY A 473 -3.75 2.99 7.37
N GLY A 474 -3.64 1.74 6.95
CA GLY A 474 -3.35 1.34 5.59
C GLY A 474 -1.94 0.85 5.31
N ILE A 475 -1.77 0.26 4.14
CA ILE A 475 -0.52 -0.34 3.63
C ILE A 475 -0.24 0.17 2.22
N THR A 476 1.02 0.38 1.86
CA THR A 476 1.38 0.77 0.49
C THR A 476 1.47 -0.45 -0.42
N VAL A 477 1.33 -0.25 -1.72
CA VAL A 477 1.55 -1.30 -2.73
C VAL A 477 2.96 -1.88 -2.62
N ALA A 478 3.95 -1.05 -2.30
CA ALA A 478 5.34 -1.48 -2.13
C ALA A 478 5.54 -2.45 -0.95
N GLU A 479 4.82 -2.23 0.16
CA GLU A 479 4.86 -3.14 1.30
C GLU A 479 4.16 -4.46 0.96
N VAL A 480 3.05 -4.43 0.21
CA VAL A 480 2.38 -5.64 -0.30
C VAL A 480 3.33 -6.43 -1.20
N ALA A 481 3.99 -5.78 -2.16
CA ALA A 481 4.99 -6.38 -3.04
C ALA A 481 6.18 -6.97 -2.24
N ALA A 482 6.62 -6.29 -1.17
CA ALA A 482 7.64 -6.83 -0.26
C ALA A 482 7.18 -8.14 0.41
N TYR A 483 5.93 -8.24 0.89
CA TYR A 483 5.42 -9.50 1.45
C TYR A 483 5.30 -10.60 0.40
N ARG A 484 4.92 -10.28 -0.85
CA ARG A 484 4.92 -11.25 -1.96
C ARG A 484 6.33 -11.80 -2.21
N LEU A 485 7.33 -10.92 -2.28
CA LEU A 485 8.74 -11.30 -2.43
C LEU A 485 9.17 -12.23 -1.28
N LEU A 486 8.81 -11.92 -0.04
CA LEU A 486 9.13 -12.76 1.11
C LEU A 486 8.46 -14.13 1.06
N ASN A 487 7.21 -14.20 0.61
CA ASN A 487 6.47 -15.44 0.46
C ASN A 487 7.03 -16.35 -0.64
N GLN A 488 7.60 -15.76 -1.69
CA GLN A 488 8.30 -16.47 -2.77
C GLN A 488 9.71 -16.92 -2.35
N ALA A 489 10.41 -16.11 -1.55
CA ALA A 489 11.78 -16.39 -1.14
C ALA A 489 11.90 -17.43 -0.02
N GLN A 490 10.81 -17.74 0.70
CA GLN A 490 10.84 -18.60 1.90
C GLN A 490 9.68 -19.60 1.93
N ASP A 491 10.03 -20.88 2.13
CA ASP A 491 9.05 -21.96 2.28
C ASP A 491 8.59 -22.17 3.72
N GLN A 492 9.31 -21.62 4.70
CA GLN A 492 9.03 -21.83 6.12
C GLN A 492 7.90 -20.96 6.65
N VAL A 493 7.69 -19.76 6.09
CA VAL A 493 6.75 -18.75 6.60
C VAL A 493 5.89 -18.22 5.46
N GLU A 494 4.58 -18.16 5.67
CA GLU A 494 3.59 -17.52 4.82
C GLU A 494 3.03 -16.29 5.53
N TYR A 495 3.24 -15.12 4.95
CA TYR A 495 2.66 -13.87 5.40
C TYR A 495 1.30 -13.65 4.72
N VAL A 496 0.29 -13.35 5.52
CA VAL A 496 -1.03 -12.91 5.06
C VAL A 496 -1.26 -11.51 5.58
N VAL A 497 -1.64 -10.57 4.72
CA VAL A 497 -1.67 -9.15 5.08
C VAL A 497 -3.08 -8.59 4.97
N ALA A 498 -3.68 -8.20 6.09
CA ALA A 498 -4.92 -7.45 6.13
C ALA A 498 -4.64 -5.96 6.32
N CYS A 499 -5.54 -5.09 5.87
CA CYS A 499 -5.40 -3.66 6.09
C CYS A 499 -6.75 -2.94 6.15
N THR A 500 -6.75 -1.71 6.67
CA THR A 500 -7.92 -0.82 6.59
C THR A 500 -8.09 -0.21 5.20
N ALA A 501 -7.00 0.03 4.48
CA ALA A 501 -6.98 0.60 3.13
C ALA A 501 -5.61 0.37 2.46
N ILE A 502 -5.57 0.41 1.12
CA ILE A 502 -4.30 0.63 0.40
C ILE A 502 -4.05 2.14 0.40
N CYS A 503 -2.91 2.56 0.95
CA CYS A 503 -2.58 3.97 1.08
C CYS A 503 -1.60 4.43 0.00
N ASN A 504 -1.80 5.67 -0.45
CA ASN A 504 -0.93 6.40 -1.35
C ASN A 504 -0.77 7.82 -0.79
N THR A 505 0.47 8.28 -0.70
CA THR A 505 0.80 9.57 -0.08
C THR A 505 0.22 10.75 -0.81
N ALA A 506 0.24 10.75 -2.14
CA ALA A 506 -0.34 11.83 -2.92
C ALA A 506 -1.85 11.92 -2.69
N ARG A 507 -2.54 10.79 -2.54
CA ARG A 507 -3.97 10.75 -2.18
C ARG A 507 -4.20 11.27 -0.76
N LEU A 508 -3.39 10.82 0.20
CA LEU A 508 -3.49 11.25 1.61
C LEU A 508 -3.25 12.76 1.75
N LEU A 509 -2.16 13.29 1.19
CA LEU A 509 -1.81 14.71 1.30
C LEU A 509 -2.83 15.61 0.60
N ARG A 510 -3.36 15.20 -0.56
CA ARG A 510 -4.46 15.92 -1.22
C ARG A 510 -5.73 15.92 -0.38
N HIS A 511 -6.06 14.80 0.27
CA HIS A 511 -7.20 14.74 1.17
C HIS A 511 -6.97 15.67 2.38
N LEU A 512 -5.81 15.59 3.05
CA LEU A 512 -5.47 16.50 4.16
C LEU A 512 -5.50 17.98 3.76
N ALA A 513 -5.08 18.31 2.53
CA ALA A 513 -5.12 19.67 2.01
C ALA A 513 -6.55 20.17 1.74
N SER A 514 -7.49 19.26 1.49
CA SER A 514 -8.91 19.58 1.28
C SER A 514 -9.70 19.69 2.59
N LEU A 515 -9.15 19.21 3.72
CA LEU A 515 -9.80 19.32 5.01
C LEU A 515 -9.74 20.76 5.51
N GLN A 516 -10.92 21.33 5.80
CA GLN A 516 -11.00 22.59 6.51
C GLN A 516 -10.78 22.34 8.01
N THR A 517 -9.91 23.15 8.62
CA THR A 517 -9.66 23.15 10.08
C THR A 517 -10.80 23.73 10.89
#